data_AF-A0A965AT99-F1
#
_entry.id   AF-A0A965AT99-F1
#
_cell.length_a   1.000
_cell.length_b   1.000
_cell.length_c   1.000
_cell.angle_alpha   90.00
_cell.angle_beta   90.00
_cell.angle_gamma   90.00
#
_symmetry.space_group_name_H-M   'P 1'
#
loop_
_entity.id
_entity.type
_entity.pdbx_description
1 polymer ?
#
loop_
_entity_poly.entity_id
_entity_poly.type
_entity_poly.pdbx_seq_one_letter_code
_entity_poly.pdbx_strand_id
1 'polypeptide(L)'
;MILLPGQIETISSRKDKTIRLTIGTQELTPNKAAEIFGLNQQFVYLAIKPEAFNKSEQEDIDNLKADYETNKTPSQRLRAILYKNYEQTPEGYKDFTTYYLYQMEKMCDYFKAKLL
;
A
#
# COMPACT_ATOMS: atom_id res chain seq x y z
N MET A 1 12.93 7.40 11.14
CA MET A 1 13.26 7.64 9.71
C MET A 1 14.77 7.77 9.50
N ILE A 2 15.32 7.30 8.37
CA ILE A 2 16.72 7.54 7.97
C ILE A 2 16.74 8.65 6.93
N LEU A 3 17.46 9.74 7.20
CA LEU A 3 17.67 10.83 6.24
C LEU A 3 19.05 10.71 5.60
N LEU A 4 19.04 10.61 4.27
CA LEU A 4 20.22 10.43 3.44
C LEU A 4 20.27 11.54 2.38
N PRO A 5 21.30 12.41 2.40
CA PRO A 5 21.54 13.29 1.27
C PRO A 5 22.04 12.46 0.09
N GLY A 6 21.42 12.65 -1.07
CA GLY A 6 21.79 11.92 -2.27
C GLY A 6 21.40 12.63 -3.56
N GLN A 7 22.08 12.26 -4.63
CA GLN A 7 21.86 12.75 -5.98
C GLN A 7 21.33 11.63 -6.86
N ILE A 8 20.42 11.96 -7.77
CA ILE A 8 19.97 11.03 -8.80
C ILE A 8 21.10 10.84 -9.81
N GLU A 9 21.65 9.63 -9.86
CA GLU A 9 22.72 9.28 -10.80
C GLU A 9 22.16 8.67 -12.09
N THR A 10 21.08 7.89 -11.98
CA THR A 10 20.50 7.19 -13.14
C THR A 10 18.99 7.02 -12.99
N ILE A 11 18.28 7.24 -14.09
CA ILE A 11 16.86 6.96 -14.24
C ILE A 11 16.69 6.03 -15.44
N SER A 12 16.01 4.89 -15.26
CA SER A 12 15.75 3.94 -16.34
C SER A 12 14.33 3.39 -16.28
N SER A 13 13.65 3.33 -17.43
CA SER A 13 12.31 2.75 -17.55
C SER A 13 12.37 1.22 -17.61
N ARG A 14 11.45 0.56 -16.93
CA ARG A 14 11.24 -0.90 -16.97
C ARG A 14 10.06 -1.25 -17.87
N LYS A 15 9.99 -2.52 -18.30
CA LYS A 15 8.99 -3.01 -19.28
C LYS A 15 7.54 -2.91 -18.79
N ASP A 16 7.34 -2.88 -17.47
CA ASP A 16 6.06 -2.81 -16.76
C ASP A 16 5.60 -1.37 -16.47
N LYS A 17 6.12 -0.38 -17.20
CA LYS A 17 5.89 1.06 -16.97
C LYS A 17 6.37 1.55 -15.59
N THR A 18 7.20 0.78 -14.89
CA THR A 18 7.86 1.24 -13.66
C THR A 18 9.20 1.89 -13.97
N ILE A 19 9.74 2.64 -13.00
CA ILE A 19 11.02 3.35 -13.13
C ILE A 19 11.99 2.77 -12.11
N ARG A 20 13.21 2.47 -12.56
CA ARG A 20 14.36 2.22 -11.70
C ARG A 20 15.12 3.53 -11.50
N LEU A 21 15.22 3.94 -10.25
CA LEU A 21 16.00 5.07 -9.79
C LEU A 21 17.27 4.58 -9.09
N THR A 22 18.43 5.15 -9.43
CA THR A 22 19.68 4.98 -8.68
C THR A 22 20.04 6.30 -8.02
N ILE A 23 20.15 6.29 -6.69
CA ILE A 23 20.53 7.46 -5.89
C ILE A 23 21.94 7.20 -5.33
N GLY A 24 22.89 8.05 -5.70
CA GLY A 24 24.20 8.10 -5.07
C GLY A 24 24.13 8.94 -3.81
N THR A 25 24.59 8.42 -2.68
CA THR A 25 24.69 9.17 -1.41
C THR A 25 26.11 9.68 -1.20
N GLN A 26 26.28 10.66 -0.31
CA GLN A 26 27.61 10.96 0.24
C GLN A 26 28.15 9.77 1.05
N GLU A 27 29.45 9.80 1.40
CA GLU A 27 30.05 8.79 2.27
C GLU A 27 29.23 8.61 3.55
N LEU A 28 28.82 7.37 3.80
CA LEU A 28 27.99 7.02 4.93
C LEU A 28 28.85 6.55 6.08
N THR A 29 28.49 6.99 7.28
CA THR A 29 29.00 6.39 8.52
C THR A 29 28.63 4.89 8.56
N PRO A 30 29.44 4.03 9.21
CA PRO A 30 29.17 2.59 9.30
C PRO A 30 27.77 2.24 9.81
N ASN A 31 27.23 3.00 10.77
CA ASN A 31 25.89 2.79 11.30
C ASN A 31 24.79 3.01 10.25
N LYS A 32 24.81 4.14 9.54
CA LYS A 32 23.86 4.43 8.45
C LYS A 32 23.95 3.42 7.30
N ALA A 33 25.17 2.98 6.96
CA ALA A 33 25.35 1.95 5.96
C ALA A 33 24.69 0.63 6.39
N ALA A 34 24.92 0.19 7.63
CA ALA A 34 24.30 -1.02 8.18
C ALA A 34 22.77 -0.95 8.16
N GLU A 35 22.18 0.20 8.50
CA GLU A 35 20.74 0.42 8.45
C GLU A 35 20.19 0.29 7.01
N ILE A 36 20.85 0.86 5.99
CA ILE A 36 20.45 0.72 4.58
C ILE A 36 20.53 -0.74 4.13
N PHE A 37 21.60 -1.44 4.48
CA PHE A 37 21.74 -2.86 4.15
C PHE A 37 20.68 -3.72 4.83
N GLY A 38 20.23 -3.34 6.03
CA GLY A 38 19.11 -3.97 6.74
C GLY A 38 17.75 -3.80 6.03
N LEU A 39 17.58 -2.72 5.26
CA LEU A 39 16.38 -2.44 4.46
C LEU A 39 16.43 -3.09 3.06
N ASN A 40 17.46 -3.86 2.74
CA ASN A 40 17.58 -4.53 1.45
C ASN A 40 16.37 -5.46 1.21
N GLN A 41 15.83 -5.42 0.00
CA GLN A 41 14.60 -6.14 -0.42
C GLN A 41 13.32 -5.76 0.33
N GLN A 42 13.36 -4.75 1.21
CA GLN A 42 12.15 -4.21 1.84
C GLN A 42 11.54 -3.12 0.97
N PHE A 43 10.21 -3.00 1.03
CA PHE A 43 9.51 -1.87 0.44
C PHE A 43 9.71 -0.64 1.33
N VAL A 44 10.24 0.43 0.72
CA VAL A 44 10.54 1.69 1.41
C VAL A 44 9.87 2.86 0.68
N TYR A 45 9.50 3.90 1.43
CA TYR A 45 9.05 5.16 0.88
C TYR A 45 10.23 6.11 0.74
N LEU A 46 10.22 6.89 -0.33
CA LEU A 46 11.25 7.88 -0.65
C LEU A 46 10.59 9.25 -0.74
N ALA A 47 11.05 10.19 0.08
CA ALA A 47 10.74 11.60 -0.05
C ALA A 47 11.94 12.31 -0.69
N ILE A 48 11.74 12.98 -1.83
CA ILE A 48 12.80 13.64 -2.59
C ILE A 48 12.47 15.13 -2.67
N LYS A 49 13.37 15.98 -2.16
CA LYS A 49 13.28 17.44 -2.23
C LYS A 49 14.67 17.99 -2.58
N PRO A 50 14.78 19.06 -3.40
CA PRO A 50 16.07 19.71 -3.67
C PRO A 50 16.68 20.39 -2.45
N GLU A 51 15.88 20.66 -1.42
CA GLU A 51 16.29 21.31 -0.17
C GLU A 51 16.22 20.34 1.01
N ALA A 52 16.92 20.66 2.09
CA ALA A 52 16.83 19.88 3.32
C ALA A 52 15.42 19.97 3.92
N PHE A 53 14.92 18.84 4.43
CA PHE A 53 13.68 18.81 5.18
C PHE A 53 13.82 19.61 6.47
N ASN A 54 12.92 20.56 6.70
CA ASN A 54 12.85 21.28 7.97
C ASN A 54 12.26 20.37 9.07
N LYS A 55 12.38 20.78 10.35
CA LYS A 55 11.94 19.93 11.48
C LYS A 55 10.44 19.61 11.44
N SER A 56 9.60 20.55 11.02
CA SER A 56 8.16 20.33 10.88
C SER A 56 7.85 19.28 9.82
N GLU A 57 8.50 19.35 8.66
CA GLU A 57 8.35 18.38 7.57
C GLU A 57 8.82 16.98 7.99
N GLN A 58 9.87 16.89 8.83
CA GLN A 58 10.34 15.61 9.36
C GLN A 58 9.33 14.98 10.31
N GLU A 59 8.73 15.77 11.19
CA GLU A 59 7.67 15.31 12.10
C GLU A 59 6.43 14.86 11.32
N ASP A 60 6.05 15.56 10.25
CA ASP A 60 4.94 15.17 9.38
C ASP A 60 5.21 13.81 8.69
N ILE A 61 6.45 13.55 8.27
CA ILE A 61 6.85 12.27 7.65
C ILE A 61 6.91 11.14 8.67
N ASP A 62 7.40 11.38 9.88
CA ASP A 62 7.40 10.35 10.93
C ASP A 62 5.96 10.05 11.44
N ASN A 63 5.06 11.05 11.40
CA ASN A 63 3.65 10.90 11.75
C ASN A 63 2.79 10.31 10.63
N LEU A 64 3.30 10.28 9.38
CA LEU A 64 2.69 9.52 8.30
C LEU A 64 2.79 8.03 8.65
N LYS A 65 1.72 7.52 9.27
CA LYS A 65 1.49 6.08 9.35
C LYS A 65 1.41 5.57 7.92
N ALA A 66 2.43 4.82 7.52
CA ALA A 66 2.36 3.98 6.33
C ALA A 66 1.35 2.85 6.60
N ASP A 67 0.07 3.17 6.66
CA ASP A 67 -1.01 2.21 6.45
C ASP A 67 -0.99 1.88 4.97
N TYR A 68 0.05 1.16 4.53
CA TYR A 68 0.01 0.60 3.20
C TYR A 68 -0.92 -0.60 3.24
N GLU A 69 -1.97 -0.48 2.44
CA GLU A 69 -2.91 -1.51 2.03
C GLU A 69 -2.19 -2.68 1.31
N THR A 70 -1.34 -3.43 2.00
CA THR A 70 -1.03 -4.82 1.63
C THR A 70 -2.14 -5.78 2.04
N ASN A 71 -3.10 -5.29 2.84
CA ASN A 71 -4.36 -5.99 3.05
C ASN A 71 -5.31 -5.60 1.92
N LYS A 72 -5.84 -6.61 1.22
CA LYS A 72 -7.03 -6.50 0.36
C LYS A 72 -7.95 -5.41 0.92
N THR A 73 -8.40 -4.48 0.08
CA THR A 73 -9.33 -3.42 0.52
C THR A 73 -10.53 -4.06 1.24
N PRO A 74 -11.22 -3.37 2.16
CA PRO A 74 -12.37 -3.94 2.85
C PRO A 74 -13.38 -4.60 1.90
N SER A 75 -13.61 -3.99 0.73
CA SER A 75 -14.46 -4.53 -0.34
C SER A 75 -13.85 -5.77 -1.03
N GLN A 76 -12.54 -5.81 -1.28
CA GLN A 76 -11.86 -7.01 -1.79
C GLN A 76 -11.86 -8.17 -0.77
N ARG A 77 -11.70 -7.88 0.53
CA ARG A 77 -11.81 -8.88 1.61
C ARG A 77 -13.22 -9.44 1.68
N LEU A 78 -14.22 -8.56 1.68
CA LEU A 78 -15.62 -8.94 1.72
C LEU A 78 -15.99 -9.84 0.53
N ARG A 79 -15.57 -9.47 -0.69
CA ARG A 79 -15.78 -10.30 -1.88
C ARG A 79 -15.14 -11.69 -1.74
N ALA A 80 -13.92 -11.78 -1.19
CA ALA A 80 -13.25 -13.06 -0.96
C ALA A 80 -13.96 -13.93 0.08
N ILE A 81 -14.51 -13.32 1.14
CA ILE A 81 -15.32 -14.02 2.15
C ILE A 81 -16.63 -14.52 1.54
N LEU A 82 -17.33 -13.69 0.76
CA LEU A 82 -18.55 -14.09 0.05
C LEU A 82 -18.29 -15.22 -0.94
N TYR A 83 -17.13 -15.23 -1.60
CA TYR A 83 -16.74 -16.34 -2.49
C TYR A 83 -16.59 -17.65 -1.72
N LYS A 84 -15.91 -17.62 -0.57
CA LYS A 84 -15.80 -18.80 0.31
C LYS A 84 -17.15 -19.26 0.86
N ASN A 85 -18.03 -18.32 1.19
CA ASN A 85 -19.39 -18.63 1.61
C ASN A 85 -20.16 -19.34 0.49
N TYR A 86 -20.13 -18.80 -0.74
CA TYR A 86 -20.74 -19.44 -1.91
C TYR A 86 -20.22 -20.86 -2.17
N GLU A 87 -18.92 -21.11 -2.02
CA GLU A 87 -18.33 -22.45 -2.16
C GLU A 87 -18.88 -23.45 -1.13
N GLN A 88 -19.27 -22.99 0.06
CA GLN A 88 -19.81 -23.83 1.13
C GLN A 88 -21.34 -23.93 1.10
N THR A 89 -22.01 -22.84 0.77
CA THR A 89 -23.47 -22.71 0.82
C THR A 89 -23.91 -21.77 -0.30
N PRO A 90 -24.09 -22.31 -1.52
CA PRO A 90 -24.41 -21.49 -2.69
C PRO A 90 -25.87 -21.00 -2.70
N GLU A 91 -26.71 -21.36 -1.72
CA GLU A 91 -28.11 -20.93 -1.57
C GLU A 91 -28.97 -21.06 -2.86
N GLY A 92 -28.64 -22.03 -3.72
CA GLY A 92 -29.34 -22.26 -5.00
C GLY A 92 -28.88 -21.39 -6.17
N TYR A 93 -27.90 -20.51 -5.98
CA TYR A 93 -27.28 -19.73 -7.05
C TYR A 93 -26.33 -20.60 -7.88
N LYS A 94 -26.38 -20.43 -9.21
CA LYS A 94 -25.57 -21.21 -10.17
C LYS A 94 -24.18 -20.65 -10.40
N ASP A 95 -23.98 -19.38 -10.08
CA ASP A 95 -22.71 -18.68 -10.25
C ASP A 95 -22.48 -17.68 -9.11
N PHE A 96 -21.20 -17.46 -8.80
CA PHE A 96 -20.80 -16.54 -7.75
C PHE A 96 -21.20 -15.09 -8.02
N THR A 97 -21.30 -14.67 -9.28
CA THR A 97 -21.61 -13.27 -9.61
C THR A 97 -23.03 -12.93 -9.19
N THR A 98 -23.99 -13.80 -9.51
CA THR A 98 -25.39 -13.63 -9.11
C THR A 98 -25.54 -13.70 -7.59
N TYR A 99 -24.87 -14.64 -6.92
CA TYR A 99 -24.82 -14.71 -5.46
C TYR A 99 -24.26 -13.43 -4.83
N TYR A 100 -23.13 -12.94 -5.34
CA TYR A 100 -22.47 -11.73 -4.84
C TYR A 100 -23.38 -10.50 -4.97
N LEU A 101 -24.01 -10.30 -6.13
CA LEU A 101 -24.91 -9.16 -6.35
C LEU A 101 -26.08 -9.17 -5.37
N TYR A 102 -26.71 -10.33 -5.17
CA TYR A 102 -27.81 -10.50 -4.22
C TYR A 102 -27.38 -10.16 -2.78
N GLN A 103 -26.24 -10.68 -2.31
CA GLN A 103 -25.74 -10.40 -0.96
C GLN A 103 -25.38 -8.91 -0.78
N MET A 104 -24.83 -8.26 -1.81
CA MET A 104 -24.53 -6.83 -1.78
C MET A 104 -25.80 -5.98 -1.69
N GLU A 105 -26.84 -6.32 -2.46
CA GLU A 105 -28.14 -5.61 -2.42
C GLU A 105 -28.80 -5.76 -1.05
N LYS A 106 -28.80 -6.97 -0.49
CA LYS A 106 -29.29 -7.25 0.87
C LYS A 106 -28.56 -6.44 1.94
N MET A 107 -27.24 -6.29 1.83
CA MET A 107 -26.46 -5.43 2.75
C MET A 107 -26.83 -3.96 2.58
N CYS A 108 -26.96 -3.48 1.35
CA CYS A 108 -27.39 -2.11 1.09
C CYS A 108 -28.77 -1.83 1.71
N ASP A 109 -29.73 -2.73 1.54
CA ASP A 109 -31.09 -2.55 2.07
C ASP A 109 -31.11 -2.60 3.61
N TYR A 110 -30.28 -3.44 4.22
CA TYR A 110 -30.10 -3.44 5.68
C TYR A 110 -29.62 -2.09 6.22
N PHE A 111 -28.65 -1.45 5.54
CA PHE A 111 -28.16 -0.13 5.98
C PHE A 111 -29.11 1.01 5.62
N LYS A 112 -29.77 0.96 4.45
CA LYS A 112 -30.81 1.93 4.07
C LYS A 112 -31.95 1.96 5.09
N ALA A 113 -32.37 0.79 5.59
CA ALA A 113 -33.42 0.69 6.60
C ALA A 113 -33.06 1.38 7.93
N LYS A 114 -31.77 1.64 8.19
CA LYS A 114 -31.29 2.33 9.39
C LYS A 114 -31.08 3.84 9.20
N LEU A 115 -31.29 4.38 8.00
CA LEU A 115 -31.20 5.81 7.72
C LEU A 115 -32.50 6.55 8.09
N LEU A 116 -33.33 5.95 8.95
CA LEU A 116 -34.54 6.52 9.54
C LEU A 116 -34.22 7.22 10.85
#